data_AF-A0A7X9H7R6-F1
#
_entry.id   AF-A0A7X9H7R6-F1
#
_cell.length_a   1.000
_cell.length_b   1.000
_cell.length_c   1.000
_cell.angle_alpha   90.00
_cell.angle_beta   90.00
_cell.angle_gamma   90.00
#
_symmetry.space_group_name_H-M   'P 1'
#
loop_
_entity.id
_entity.type
_entity.pdbx_description
1 polymer ?
#
loop_
_entity_poly.entity_id
_entity_poly.type
_entity_poly.pdbx_seq_one_letter_code
_entity_poly.pdbx_strand_id
1 'polypeptide(L)'
;MNNKLNTCDANKVFFIVVVLNLVYFVSIRVLELFNANFISTNFYLILIINQFYFTLFPVLLYLIKNKINIKKELGFNRLDVSFSILIILISIPAYIGTSSFNAVVLGVLQSMGYKFDSVHIPPQNTGGFILSVLVVAVSPAICEEVLHRGILLRSYEKEGSTRSILISALLFGLFHFDFKNLLGPIFFGVLIGYYVVRTDSIFSGMLAHFINNLIAIITQYFASDFIGMNEEKIINLEHILILMIVGVLCFLVMIGLLICFHRMTKQKCRTIPPKINIITDTISTMRHWPIFSVLILYVLHTVVFLAISILHN
;
A
#
# COMPACT_ATOMS: atom_id res chain seq x y z
N MET A 1 29.00 -2.86 -15.66
CA MET A 1 27.67 -3.49 -15.76
C MET A 1 26.63 -2.63 -15.02
N ASN A 2 26.49 -1.34 -15.34
CA ASN A 2 25.93 -0.36 -14.38
C ASN A 2 24.49 0.13 -14.62
N ASN A 3 23.70 -0.44 -15.56
CA ASN A 3 22.42 0.19 -15.95
C ASN A 3 21.18 -0.68 -15.71
N LYS A 4 21.22 -1.63 -14.76
CA LYS A 4 20.10 -2.54 -14.46
C LYS A 4 19.78 -2.57 -12.97
N LEU A 5 18.51 -2.82 -12.65
CA LEU A 5 18.08 -3.04 -11.27
C LEU A 5 18.68 -4.33 -10.70
N ASN A 6 19.11 -4.29 -9.44
CA ASN A 6 19.49 -5.46 -8.67
C ASN A 6 18.83 -5.44 -7.30
N THR A 7 18.53 -6.64 -6.77
CA THR A 7 17.78 -6.82 -5.53
C THR A 7 18.45 -6.23 -4.30
N CYS A 8 19.79 -6.28 -4.22
CA CYS A 8 20.51 -5.82 -3.04
C CYS A 8 20.38 -4.31 -2.88
N ASP A 9 20.57 -3.56 -3.97
CA ASP A 9 20.44 -2.12 -3.93
C ASP A 9 18.98 -1.68 -3.81
N ALA A 10 18.04 -2.39 -4.45
CA ALA A 10 16.60 -2.17 -4.25
C ALA A 10 16.20 -2.28 -2.76
N ASN A 11 16.69 -3.30 -2.05
CA ASN A 11 16.42 -3.47 -0.62
C ASN A 11 17.03 -2.36 0.23
N LYS A 12 18.25 -1.90 -0.09
CA LYS A 12 18.88 -0.77 0.61
C LYS A 12 18.08 0.52 0.41
N VAL A 13 17.63 0.80 -0.81
CA VAL A 13 16.79 1.98 -1.10
C VAL A 13 15.49 1.91 -0.31
N PHE A 14 14.81 0.76 -0.31
CA PHE A 14 13.59 0.58 0.48
C PHE A 14 13.83 0.78 1.98
N PHE A 15 14.91 0.21 2.53
CA PHE A 15 15.25 0.42 3.93
C PHE A 15 15.55 1.90 4.26
N ILE A 16 16.28 2.60 3.40
CA ILE A 16 16.53 4.05 3.56
C ILE A 16 15.21 4.81 3.56
N VAL A 17 14.31 4.51 2.61
CA VAL A 17 12.98 5.15 2.53
C VAL A 17 12.18 4.88 3.82
N VAL A 18 12.17 3.65 4.32
CA VAL A 18 11.49 3.28 5.57
C VAL A 18 12.05 4.05 6.77
N VAL A 19 13.38 4.07 6.94
CA VAL A 19 14.01 4.78 8.06
C VAL A 19 13.73 6.28 7.99
N LEU A 20 13.80 6.87 6.80
CA LEU A 20 13.49 8.28 6.58
C LEU A 20 12.02 8.59 6.91
N ASN A 21 11.08 7.77 6.46
CA ASN A 21 9.65 7.91 6.79
C ASN A 21 9.42 7.81 8.31
N LEU A 22 10.04 6.83 8.97
CA LEU A 22 9.91 6.66 10.43
C LEU A 22 10.46 7.86 11.19
N VAL A 23 11.67 8.32 10.87
CA VAL A 23 12.27 9.51 11.50
C VAL A 23 11.40 10.73 11.25
N TYR A 24 10.87 10.87 10.04
CA TYR A 24 9.96 11.96 9.69
C TYR A 24 8.68 11.93 10.54
N PHE A 25 7.97 10.81 10.60
CA PHE A 25 6.73 10.70 11.40
C PHE A 25 6.98 10.87 12.91
N VAL A 26 8.09 10.35 13.45
CA VAL A 26 8.49 10.62 14.84
C VAL A 26 8.73 12.12 15.06
N SER A 27 9.40 12.79 14.14
CA SER A 27 9.64 14.24 14.22
C SER A 27 8.33 15.03 14.20
N ILE A 28 7.38 14.65 13.34
CA ILE A 28 6.05 15.25 13.29
C ILE A 28 5.30 15.06 14.62
N ARG A 29 5.37 13.87 15.23
CA ARG A 29 4.76 13.61 16.54
C ARG A 29 5.41 14.43 17.66
N VAL A 30 6.72 14.62 17.63
CA VAL A 30 7.40 15.51 18.58
C VAL A 30 6.94 16.96 18.42
N LEU A 31 6.78 17.46 17.19
CA LEU A 31 6.25 18.81 16.94
C LEU A 31 4.81 18.98 17.45
N GLU A 32 3.99 17.94 17.37
CA GLU A 32 2.63 17.95 17.91
C GLU A 32 2.59 18.09 19.45
N LEU A 33 3.63 17.64 20.17
CA LEU A 33 3.73 17.89 21.62
C LEU A 33 3.90 19.38 21.96
N PHE A 34 4.49 20.16 21.06
CA PHE A 34 4.65 21.61 21.21
C PHE A 34 3.45 22.40 20.67
N ASN A 35 2.71 21.83 19.71
CA ASN A 35 1.49 22.41 19.15
C ASN A 35 0.49 21.30 18.85
N ALA A 36 -0.50 21.12 19.72
CA ALA A 36 -1.45 20.01 19.68
C ALA A 36 -2.26 19.91 18.37
N ASN A 37 -2.36 21.00 17.60
CA ASN A 37 -3.07 21.01 16.30
C ASN A 37 -2.12 20.97 15.10
N PHE A 38 -0.83 20.67 15.30
CA PHE A 38 0.16 20.72 14.24
C PHE A 38 -0.16 19.76 13.09
N ILE A 39 -0.53 18.50 13.40
CA ILE A 39 -0.83 17.51 12.36
C ILE A 39 -2.13 17.86 11.64
N SER A 40 -3.19 18.17 12.37
CA SER A 40 -4.49 18.49 11.78
C SER A 40 -4.43 19.71 10.85
N THR A 41 -3.69 20.75 11.25
CA THR A 41 -3.51 21.98 10.46
C THR A 41 -2.62 21.77 9.23
N ASN A 42 -1.62 20.89 9.32
CA ASN A 42 -0.63 20.67 8.26
C ASN A 42 -0.81 19.34 7.51
N PHE A 43 -1.94 18.66 7.67
CA PHE A 43 -2.16 17.29 7.21
C PHE A 43 -1.72 17.04 5.75
N TYR A 44 -2.22 17.85 4.82
CA TYR A 44 -1.90 17.70 3.40
C TYR A 44 -0.42 17.99 3.08
N LEU A 45 0.17 18.97 3.77
CA LEU A 45 1.59 19.30 3.61
C LEU A 45 2.47 18.17 4.15
N ILE A 46 2.09 17.58 5.27
CA ILE A 46 2.83 16.46 5.86
C ILE A 46 2.86 15.27 4.88
N LEU A 47 1.72 14.95 4.29
CA LEU A 47 1.59 13.85 3.32
C LEU A 47 2.34 14.13 2.02
N ILE A 48 2.27 15.34 1.46
CA ILE A 48 2.96 15.64 0.19
C ILE A 48 4.48 15.57 0.37
N ILE A 49 5.00 16.06 1.51
CA ILE A 49 6.42 15.94 1.86
C ILE A 49 6.79 14.46 2.02
N ASN A 50 5.96 13.67 2.69
CA ASN A 50 6.18 12.22 2.83
C ASN A 50 6.35 11.54 1.47
N GLN A 51 5.42 11.81 0.55
CA GLN A 51 5.35 11.13 -0.74
C GLN A 51 6.48 11.55 -1.68
N PHE A 52 6.70 12.85 -1.85
CA PHE A 52 7.68 13.33 -2.82
C PHE A 52 9.11 13.37 -2.26
N TYR A 53 9.31 13.81 -1.02
CA TYR A 53 10.64 13.98 -0.44
C TYR A 53 11.17 12.74 0.26
N PHE A 54 10.36 12.07 1.09
CA PHE A 54 10.84 10.91 1.85
C PHE A 54 10.68 9.57 1.10
N THR A 55 9.74 9.48 0.16
CA THR A 55 9.50 8.25 -0.62
C THR A 55 10.10 8.33 -2.03
N LEU A 56 9.67 9.28 -2.86
CA LEU A 56 10.08 9.31 -4.27
C LEU A 56 11.52 9.79 -4.47
N PHE A 57 11.95 10.85 -3.77
CA PHE A 57 13.27 11.45 -3.99
C PHE A 57 14.45 10.49 -3.78
N PRO A 58 14.54 9.68 -2.70
CA PRO A 58 15.62 8.69 -2.56
C PRO A 58 15.64 7.66 -3.69
N VAL A 59 14.47 7.29 -4.21
CA VAL A 59 14.33 6.37 -5.36
C VAL A 59 14.86 7.02 -6.63
N LEU A 60 14.49 8.27 -6.91
CA LEU A 60 14.97 9.01 -8.08
C LEU A 60 16.49 9.24 -8.00
N LEU A 61 17.02 9.59 -6.83
CA LEU A 61 18.46 9.73 -6.62
C LEU A 61 19.21 8.42 -6.93
N TYR A 62 18.70 7.29 -6.45
CA TYR A 62 19.25 5.97 -6.76
C TYR A 62 19.23 5.69 -8.27
N LEU A 63 18.10 5.95 -8.94
CA LEU A 63 17.95 5.72 -10.37
C LEU A 63 18.90 6.58 -11.21
N ILE A 64 19.02 7.87 -10.88
CA ILE A 64 19.88 8.82 -11.59
C ILE A 64 21.36 8.50 -11.34
N LYS A 65 21.77 8.29 -10.09
CA LYS A 65 23.17 7.98 -9.72
C LYS A 65 23.67 6.72 -10.42
N ASN A 66 22.81 5.71 -10.54
CA ASN A 66 23.14 4.46 -11.22
C ASN A 66 22.81 4.46 -12.71
N LYS A 67 22.41 5.60 -13.30
CA LYS A 67 22.11 5.72 -14.75
C LYS A 67 21.15 4.63 -15.25
N ILE A 68 20.16 4.29 -14.43
CA ILE A 68 19.17 3.25 -14.73
C ILE A 68 18.17 3.81 -15.76
N ASN A 69 17.86 3.03 -16.80
CA ASN A 69 16.88 3.44 -17.79
C ASN A 69 15.47 3.36 -17.19
N ILE A 70 14.99 4.49 -16.66
CA ILE A 70 13.73 4.58 -15.90
C ILE A 70 12.56 3.97 -16.68
N LYS A 71 12.38 4.38 -17.93
CA LYS A 71 11.23 3.94 -18.74
C LYS A 71 11.20 2.43 -18.90
N LYS A 72 12.35 1.83 -19.25
CA LYS A 72 12.46 0.41 -19.53
C LYS A 72 12.45 -0.44 -18.25
N GLU A 73 13.23 -0.05 -17.25
CA GLU A 73 13.48 -0.88 -16.06
C GLU A 73 12.31 -0.83 -15.08
N LEU A 74 11.57 0.28 -15.00
CA LEU A 74 10.37 0.37 -14.14
C LEU A 74 9.10 -0.05 -14.88
N GLY A 75 9.16 -0.24 -16.22
CA GLY A 75 8.02 -0.66 -17.02
C GLY A 75 6.99 0.44 -17.27
N PHE A 76 7.43 1.63 -17.66
CA PHE A 76 6.54 2.71 -18.15
C PHE A 76 6.05 2.41 -19.59
N ASN A 77 5.38 1.28 -19.74
CA ASN A 77 4.76 0.83 -20.98
C ASN A 77 3.30 1.28 -21.03
N ARG A 78 2.76 1.52 -22.23
CA ARG A 78 1.35 1.93 -22.37
C ARG A 78 0.41 0.84 -21.85
N LEU A 79 -0.59 1.26 -21.08
CA LEU A 79 -1.66 0.39 -20.60
C LEU A 79 -2.83 0.42 -21.58
N ASP A 80 -3.35 -0.75 -21.94
CA ASP A 80 -4.51 -0.82 -22.84
C ASP A 80 -5.79 -0.38 -22.11
N VAL A 81 -6.69 0.27 -22.86
CA VAL A 81 -7.96 0.78 -22.31
C VAL A 81 -8.80 -0.36 -21.74
N SER A 82 -8.89 -1.50 -22.43
CA SER A 82 -9.67 -2.65 -21.95
C SER A 82 -9.16 -3.20 -20.61
N PHE A 83 -7.84 -3.20 -20.39
CA PHE A 83 -7.25 -3.60 -19.10
C PHE A 83 -7.53 -2.55 -18.03
N SER A 84 -7.48 -1.27 -18.40
CA SER A 84 -7.79 -0.16 -17.49
C SER A 84 -9.23 -0.24 -16.97
N ILE A 85 -10.20 -0.50 -17.87
CA ILE A 85 -11.61 -0.69 -17.50
C ILE A 85 -11.76 -1.85 -16.52
N LEU A 86 -11.15 -3.01 -16.80
CA LEU A 86 -11.23 -4.15 -15.89
C LEU A 86 -10.58 -3.86 -14.53
N ILE A 87 -9.45 -3.15 -14.49
CA ILE A 87 -8.81 -2.76 -13.23
C ILE A 87 -9.76 -1.88 -12.40
N ILE A 88 -10.42 -0.89 -13.02
CA ILE A 88 -11.40 -0.04 -12.36
C ILE A 88 -12.58 -0.88 -11.81
N LEU A 89 -13.14 -1.76 -12.65
CA LEU A 89 -14.26 -2.64 -12.25
C LEU A 89 -13.89 -3.61 -11.14
N ILE A 90 -12.66 -4.12 -11.11
CA ILE A 90 -12.17 -5.02 -10.04
C ILE A 90 -11.92 -4.23 -8.74
N SER A 91 -11.52 -2.96 -8.82
CA SER A 91 -11.13 -2.16 -7.65
C SER A 91 -12.29 -1.94 -6.68
N ILE A 92 -13.53 -1.81 -7.17
CA ILE A 92 -14.72 -1.62 -6.34
C ILE A 92 -14.99 -2.84 -5.42
N PRO A 93 -15.24 -4.06 -5.95
CA PRO A 93 -15.44 -5.22 -5.10
C PRO A 93 -14.19 -5.58 -4.29
N ALA A 94 -12.98 -5.31 -4.79
CA ALA A 94 -11.75 -5.49 -4.01
C ALA A 94 -11.71 -4.59 -2.77
N TYR A 95 -12.07 -3.31 -2.91
CA TYR A 95 -12.14 -2.36 -1.79
C TYR A 95 -13.17 -2.77 -0.75
N ILE A 96 -14.39 -3.11 -1.18
CA ILE A 96 -15.47 -3.52 -0.28
C ILE A 96 -15.09 -4.83 0.43
N GLY A 97 -14.62 -5.84 -0.31
CA GLY A 97 -14.19 -7.12 0.26
C GLY A 97 -13.08 -6.97 1.30
N THR A 98 -12.08 -6.14 1.00
CA THR A 98 -10.98 -5.86 1.94
C THR A 98 -11.47 -5.08 3.18
N SER A 99 -12.37 -4.12 2.99
CA SER A 99 -12.95 -3.34 4.10
C SER A 99 -13.77 -4.22 5.04
N SER A 100 -14.54 -5.18 4.49
CA SER A 100 -15.26 -6.18 5.27
C SER A 100 -14.32 -7.06 6.10
N PHE A 101 -13.19 -7.48 5.51
CA PHE A 101 -12.19 -8.25 6.23
C PHE A 101 -11.52 -7.42 7.34
N ASN A 102 -11.20 -6.15 7.07
CA ASN A 102 -10.66 -5.23 8.06
C ASN A 102 -11.63 -5.02 9.23
N ALA A 103 -12.94 -4.95 8.97
CA ALA A 103 -13.95 -4.83 10.03
C ALA A 103 -13.94 -6.00 11.02
N VAL A 104 -13.61 -7.22 10.57
CA VAL A 104 -13.42 -8.38 11.46
C VAL A 104 -12.22 -8.16 12.37
N VAL A 105 -11.09 -7.71 11.83
CA VAL A 105 -9.88 -7.39 12.60
C VAL A 105 -10.18 -6.34 13.65
N LEU A 106 -10.88 -5.27 13.27
CA LEU A 106 -11.28 -4.21 14.20
C LEU A 106 -12.23 -4.73 15.29
N GLY A 107 -13.19 -5.60 14.95
CA GLY A 107 -14.08 -6.22 15.93
C GLY A 107 -13.36 -7.12 16.94
N VAL A 108 -12.34 -7.87 16.51
CA VAL A 108 -11.49 -8.66 17.41
C VAL A 108 -10.66 -7.76 18.34
N LEU A 109 -10.08 -6.68 17.80
CA LEU A 109 -9.35 -5.73 18.64
C LEU A 109 -10.28 -5.04 19.66
N GLN A 110 -11.51 -4.69 19.24
CA GLN A 110 -12.51 -4.11 20.13
C GLN A 110 -12.88 -5.08 21.27
N SER A 111 -13.05 -6.37 20.98
CA SER A 111 -13.36 -7.38 22.01
C SER A 111 -12.20 -7.61 23.00
N MET A 112 -10.97 -7.25 22.61
CA MET A 112 -9.79 -7.21 23.48
C MET A 112 -9.65 -5.91 24.28
N GLY A 113 -10.64 -4.99 24.21
CA GLY A 113 -10.63 -3.72 24.93
C GLY A 113 -9.94 -2.56 24.19
N TYR A 114 -9.56 -2.73 22.93
CA TYR A 114 -8.98 -1.65 22.13
C TYR A 114 -10.05 -0.61 21.75
N LYS A 115 -9.85 0.65 22.14
CA LYS A 115 -10.68 1.78 21.72
C LYS A 115 -10.12 2.40 20.45
N PHE A 116 -10.98 2.63 19.46
CA PHE A 116 -10.60 3.29 18.23
C PHE A 116 -10.83 4.79 18.35
N ASP A 117 -9.76 5.56 18.28
CA ASP A 117 -9.87 7.00 18.10
C ASP A 117 -10.57 7.29 16.77
N SER A 118 -11.60 8.14 16.82
CA SER A 118 -12.22 8.72 15.63
C SER A 118 -11.29 9.78 15.06
N VAL A 119 -10.13 9.39 14.54
CA VAL A 119 -9.30 10.29 13.72
C VAL A 119 -9.97 10.42 12.36
N HIS A 120 -11.01 11.24 12.33
CA HIS A 120 -11.65 11.68 11.11
C HIS A 120 -10.98 12.99 10.70
N ILE A 121 -10.12 12.90 9.69
CA ILE A 121 -9.80 14.08 8.87
C ILE A 121 -10.24 13.78 7.42
N PRO A 122 -11.56 13.75 7.13
CA PRO A 122 -12.05 13.76 5.76
C PRO A 122 -12.13 15.19 5.24
N PRO A 123 -12.23 15.35 3.92
CA PRO A 123 -12.49 16.65 3.33
C PRO A 123 -13.84 17.21 3.79
N GLN A 124 -13.86 18.42 4.35
CA GLN A 124 -15.08 19.07 4.88
C GLN A 124 -15.84 19.88 3.81
N ASN A 125 -15.23 20.10 2.65
CA ASN A 125 -15.79 20.88 1.55
C ASN A 125 -15.20 20.40 0.22
N THR A 126 -15.76 20.88 -0.89
CA THR A 126 -15.31 20.52 -2.25
C THR A 126 -13.82 20.80 -2.49
N GLY A 127 -13.29 21.89 -1.94
CA GLY A 127 -11.86 22.23 -2.06
C GLY A 127 -10.97 21.20 -1.34
N GLY A 128 -11.34 20.82 -0.11
CA GLY A 128 -10.70 19.75 0.63
C GLY A 128 -10.79 18.42 -0.12
N PHE A 129 -11.93 18.12 -0.76
CA PHE A 129 -12.11 16.86 -1.51
C PHE A 129 -11.11 16.77 -2.66
N ILE A 130 -10.99 17.83 -3.46
CA ILE A 130 -10.01 17.89 -4.55
C ILE A 130 -8.59 17.73 -4.01
N LEU A 131 -8.26 18.42 -2.91
CA LEU A 131 -6.95 18.33 -2.29
C LEU A 131 -6.65 16.91 -1.77
N SER A 132 -7.64 16.24 -1.14
CA SER A 132 -7.54 14.84 -0.75
C SER A 132 -7.32 13.92 -1.95
N VAL A 133 -8.01 14.13 -3.07
CA VAL A 133 -7.77 13.31 -4.28
C VAL A 133 -6.32 13.48 -4.77
N LEU A 134 -5.80 14.71 -4.82
CA LEU A 134 -4.43 14.95 -5.28
C LEU A 134 -3.37 14.38 -4.33
N VAL A 135 -3.56 14.58 -3.02
CA VAL A 135 -2.55 14.24 -2.01
C VAL A 135 -2.68 12.78 -1.56
N VAL A 136 -3.88 12.28 -1.30
CA VAL A 136 -4.12 10.95 -0.72
C VAL A 136 -4.36 9.88 -1.78
N ALA A 137 -4.85 10.22 -2.98
CA ALA A 137 -5.02 9.24 -4.06
C ALA A 137 -3.94 9.31 -5.14
N VAL A 138 -3.68 10.48 -5.73
CA VAL A 138 -2.75 10.60 -6.86
C VAL A 138 -1.29 10.46 -6.42
N SER A 139 -0.88 11.18 -5.35
CA SER A 139 0.53 11.19 -4.96
C SER A 139 1.10 9.82 -4.55
N PRO A 140 0.45 9.00 -3.69
CA PRO A 140 0.96 7.65 -3.38
C PRO A 140 0.87 6.71 -4.58
N ALA A 141 -0.18 6.82 -5.40
CA ALA A 141 -0.33 6.04 -6.63
C ALA A 141 0.83 6.27 -7.60
N ILE A 142 1.56 7.38 -7.52
CA ILE A 142 2.79 7.62 -8.28
C ILE A 142 4.00 7.19 -7.47
N CYS A 143 4.19 7.77 -6.27
CA CYS A 143 5.43 7.67 -5.50
C CYS A 143 5.67 6.25 -4.99
N GLU A 144 4.64 5.64 -4.40
CA GLU A 144 4.74 4.30 -3.82
C GLU A 144 4.79 3.24 -4.91
N GLU A 145 4.09 3.41 -6.03
CA GLU A 145 4.17 2.48 -7.15
C GLU A 145 5.56 2.49 -7.80
N VAL A 146 6.20 3.65 -7.95
CA VAL A 146 7.58 3.74 -8.43
C VAL A 146 8.53 2.95 -7.53
N LEU A 147 8.38 3.04 -6.20
CA LEU A 147 9.17 2.25 -5.25
C LEU A 147 8.85 0.76 -5.31
N HIS A 148 7.58 0.39 -5.16
CA HIS A 148 7.19 -1.01 -4.98
C HIS A 148 7.13 -1.76 -6.30
N ARG A 149 6.48 -1.21 -7.31
CA ARG A 149 6.24 -1.90 -8.60
C ARG A 149 7.35 -1.61 -9.59
N GLY A 150 7.92 -0.40 -9.53
CA GLY A 150 9.05 -0.01 -10.36
C GLY A 150 10.39 -0.60 -9.90
N ILE A 151 10.76 -0.45 -8.62
CA ILE A 151 12.05 -0.92 -8.10
C ILE A 151 11.94 -2.34 -7.54
N LEU A 152 11.13 -2.54 -6.50
CA LEU A 152 11.15 -3.78 -5.72
C LEU A 152 10.69 -4.96 -6.57
N LEU A 153 9.45 -4.96 -7.07
CA LEU A 153 8.89 -6.04 -7.89
C LEU A 153 9.83 -6.39 -9.06
N ARG A 154 10.26 -5.40 -9.86
CA ARG A 154 11.16 -5.64 -11.01
C ARG A 154 12.52 -6.21 -10.60
N SER A 155 13.07 -5.80 -9.46
CA SER A 155 14.34 -6.35 -8.97
C SER A 155 14.24 -7.83 -8.58
N TYR A 156 13.07 -8.26 -8.10
CA TYR A 156 12.77 -9.63 -7.70
C TYR A 156 12.24 -10.51 -8.84
N GLU A 157 11.79 -9.96 -9.98
CA GLU A 157 11.24 -10.75 -11.10
C GLU A 157 12.19 -11.83 -11.62
N LYS A 158 13.51 -11.61 -11.51
CA LYS A 158 14.55 -12.60 -11.88
C LYS A 158 14.50 -13.89 -11.03
N GLU A 159 13.89 -13.83 -9.86
CA GLU A 159 13.70 -14.94 -8.91
C GLU A 159 12.33 -15.63 -9.11
N GLY A 160 11.52 -15.11 -10.04
CA GLY A 160 10.20 -15.62 -10.40
C GLY A 160 9.10 -14.58 -10.16
N SER A 161 8.17 -14.44 -11.10
CA SER A 161 7.12 -13.41 -11.03
C SER A 161 6.24 -13.55 -9.79
N THR A 162 5.80 -14.77 -9.45
CA THR A 162 4.98 -15.00 -8.26
C THR A 162 5.71 -14.59 -6.97
N ARG A 163 6.98 -14.97 -6.83
CA ARG A 163 7.80 -14.60 -5.67
C ARG A 163 7.96 -13.08 -5.57
N SER A 164 8.20 -12.41 -6.71
CA SER A 164 8.33 -10.95 -6.75
C SER A 164 7.06 -10.21 -6.33
N ILE A 165 5.88 -10.72 -6.73
CA ILE A 165 4.59 -10.16 -6.33
C ILE A 165 4.41 -10.29 -4.82
N LEU A 166 4.63 -11.49 -4.26
CA LEU A 166 4.44 -11.74 -2.84
C LEU A 166 5.40 -10.93 -1.97
N ILE A 167 6.69 -10.85 -2.34
CA ILE A 167 7.67 -10.05 -1.61
C ILE A 167 7.31 -8.57 -1.69
N SER A 168 7.04 -8.05 -2.90
CA SER A 168 6.66 -6.63 -3.05
C SER A 168 5.40 -6.28 -2.29
N ALA A 169 4.41 -7.19 -2.24
CA ALA A 169 3.16 -7.00 -1.51
C ALA A 169 3.37 -6.98 0.00
N LEU A 170 4.20 -7.89 0.52
CA LEU A 170 4.55 -7.91 1.95
C LEU A 170 5.28 -6.64 2.35
N LEU A 171 6.27 -6.21 1.57
CA LEU A 171 7.01 -4.97 1.84
C LEU A 171 6.12 -3.74 1.76
N PHE A 172 5.17 -3.71 0.82
CA PHE A 172 4.15 -2.67 0.73
C PHE A 172 3.27 -2.63 1.99
N GLY A 173 2.86 -3.78 2.52
CA GLY A 173 2.14 -3.84 3.79
C GLY A 173 2.93 -3.32 4.99
N LEU A 174 4.17 -3.78 5.13
CA LEU A 174 5.06 -3.34 6.22
C LEU A 174 5.39 -1.85 6.13
N PHE A 175 5.43 -1.28 4.93
CA PHE A 175 5.69 0.15 4.71
C PHE A 175 4.65 1.08 5.36
N HIS A 176 3.43 0.59 5.64
CA HIS A 176 2.36 1.40 6.22
C HIS A 176 2.47 1.58 7.74
N PHE A 177 3.25 0.74 8.44
CA PHE A 177 3.40 0.77 9.91
C PHE A 177 2.08 0.78 10.70
N ASP A 178 1.00 0.26 10.12
CA ASP A 178 -0.31 0.13 10.76
C ASP A 178 -0.69 -1.35 10.90
N PHE A 179 -0.47 -1.89 12.10
CA PHE A 179 -0.76 -3.30 12.37
C PHE A 179 -2.25 -3.63 12.30
N LYS A 180 -3.14 -2.64 12.51
CA LYS A 180 -4.59 -2.84 12.47
C LYS A 180 -5.03 -3.14 11.04
N ASN A 181 -4.39 -2.50 10.08
CA ASN A 181 -4.74 -2.62 8.67
C ASN A 181 -3.74 -3.46 7.86
N LEU A 182 -2.70 -4.06 8.45
CA LEU A 182 -1.59 -4.73 7.72
C LEU A 182 -2.03 -5.63 6.55
N LEU A 183 -3.07 -6.43 6.77
CA LEU A 183 -3.55 -7.41 5.78
C LEU A 183 -4.18 -6.74 4.54
N GLY A 184 -4.77 -5.56 4.69
CA GLY A 184 -5.39 -4.80 3.59
C GLY A 184 -4.38 -4.40 2.51
N PRO A 185 -3.34 -3.60 2.85
CA PRO A 185 -2.28 -3.25 1.93
C PRO A 185 -1.53 -4.47 1.39
N ILE A 186 -1.32 -5.55 2.15
CA ILE A 186 -0.70 -6.77 1.58
C ILE A 186 -1.59 -7.36 0.47
N PHE A 187 -2.89 -7.49 0.71
CA PHE A 187 -3.84 -8.00 -0.28
C PHE A 187 -3.86 -7.15 -1.56
N PHE A 188 -4.00 -5.82 -1.42
CA PHE A 188 -3.90 -4.89 -2.55
C PHE A 188 -2.51 -4.93 -3.20
N GLY A 189 -1.49 -5.11 -2.37
CA GLY A 189 -0.11 -5.42 -2.70
C GLY A 189 0.00 -6.45 -3.81
N VAL A 190 -0.60 -7.61 -3.54
CA VAL A 190 -0.64 -8.78 -4.44
C VAL A 190 -1.44 -8.47 -5.70
N LEU A 191 -2.63 -7.85 -5.56
CA LEU A 191 -3.51 -7.54 -6.68
C LEU A 191 -2.84 -6.61 -7.70
N ILE A 192 -2.24 -5.52 -7.21
CA ILE A 192 -1.53 -4.56 -8.03
C ILE A 192 -0.28 -5.20 -8.66
N GLY A 193 0.50 -5.96 -7.89
CA GLY A 193 1.67 -6.67 -8.41
C GLY A 193 1.30 -7.63 -9.54
N TYR A 194 0.17 -8.32 -9.39
CA TYR A 194 -0.41 -9.15 -10.45
C TYR A 194 -0.74 -8.33 -11.69
N TYR A 195 -1.42 -7.18 -11.58
CA TYR A 195 -1.71 -6.33 -12.74
C TYR A 195 -0.44 -5.90 -13.48
N VAL A 196 0.60 -5.49 -12.76
CA VAL A 196 1.86 -5.00 -13.35
C VAL A 196 2.58 -6.13 -14.10
N VAL A 197 2.68 -7.32 -13.53
CA VAL A 197 3.31 -8.48 -14.20
C VAL A 197 2.53 -8.89 -15.46
N ARG A 198 1.20 -8.82 -15.41
CA ARG A 198 0.32 -9.26 -16.50
C ARG A 198 0.26 -8.27 -17.66
N THR A 199 0.36 -6.98 -17.38
CA THR A 199 0.29 -5.91 -18.38
C THR A 199 1.66 -5.39 -18.80
N ASP A 200 2.72 -5.79 -18.08
CA ASP A 200 4.07 -5.24 -18.15
C ASP A 200 4.10 -3.70 -18.01
N SER A 201 3.14 -3.11 -17.30
CA SER A 201 2.98 -1.66 -17.19
C SER A 201 2.82 -1.22 -15.75
N ILE A 202 3.67 -0.32 -15.26
CA ILE A 202 3.51 0.28 -13.93
C ILE A 202 2.21 1.10 -13.83
N PHE A 203 1.72 1.62 -14.96
CA PHE A 203 0.46 2.39 -14.99
C PHE A 203 -0.74 1.53 -14.59
N SER A 204 -0.71 0.20 -14.74
CA SER A 204 -1.78 -0.64 -14.22
C SER A 204 -1.83 -0.59 -12.69
N GLY A 205 -0.67 -0.49 -12.04
CA GLY A 205 -0.58 -0.35 -10.60
C GLY A 205 -0.94 1.05 -10.13
N MET A 206 -0.44 2.08 -10.81
CA MET A 206 -0.80 3.48 -10.51
C MET A 206 -2.32 3.70 -10.60
N LEU A 207 -2.97 3.15 -11.64
CA LEU A 207 -4.42 3.23 -11.79
C LEU A 207 -5.15 2.49 -10.66
N ALA A 208 -4.78 1.24 -10.38
CA ALA A 208 -5.42 0.45 -9.33
C ALA A 208 -5.29 1.11 -7.94
N HIS A 209 -4.09 1.61 -7.61
CA HIS A 209 -3.83 2.30 -6.35
C HIS A 209 -4.62 3.61 -6.26
N PHE A 210 -4.61 4.42 -7.32
CA PHE A 210 -5.38 5.66 -7.38
C PHE A 210 -6.88 5.39 -7.16
N ILE A 211 -7.46 4.42 -7.87
CA ILE A 211 -8.89 4.09 -7.76
C ILE A 211 -9.22 3.58 -6.36
N ASN A 212 -8.37 2.75 -5.76
CA ASN A 212 -8.56 2.28 -4.39
C ASN A 212 -8.65 3.45 -3.40
N ASN A 213 -7.70 4.38 -3.46
CA ASN A 213 -7.67 5.52 -2.54
C ASN A 213 -8.79 6.52 -2.86
N LEU A 214 -9.16 6.68 -4.13
CA LEU A 214 -10.30 7.49 -4.53
C LEU A 214 -11.61 6.94 -3.93
N ILE A 215 -11.83 5.62 -3.99
CA ILE A 215 -13.01 4.98 -3.37
C ILE A 215 -13.00 5.22 -1.86
N ALA A 216 -11.83 5.13 -1.21
CA ALA A 216 -11.70 5.43 0.22
C ALA A 216 -12.10 6.88 0.55
N ILE A 217 -11.59 7.85 -0.22
CA ILE A 217 -11.92 9.28 -0.05
C ILE A 217 -13.41 9.53 -0.30
N ILE A 218 -13.98 8.96 -1.37
CA ILE A 218 -15.41 9.09 -1.69
C ILE A 218 -16.25 8.52 -0.54
N THR A 219 -15.91 7.32 -0.07
CA THR A 219 -16.62 6.66 1.01
C THR A 219 -16.53 7.50 2.29
N GLN A 220 -15.36 8.05 2.60
CA GLN A 220 -15.17 8.90 3.78
C GLN A 220 -15.93 10.24 3.67
N TYR A 221 -15.93 10.86 2.49
CA TYR A 221 -16.59 12.15 2.24
C TYR A 221 -18.12 12.04 2.32
N PHE A 222 -18.70 10.96 1.81
CA PHE A 222 -20.15 10.75 1.90
C PHE A 222 -20.56 10.07 3.21
N ALA A 223 -19.70 9.26 3.85
CA ALA A 223 -20.04 8.61 5.11
C ALA A 223 -20.34 9.59 6.24
N SER A 224 -19.72 10.78 6.27
CA SER A 224 -20.03 11.82 7.24
C SER A 224 -21.47 12.36 7.13
N ASP A 225 -22.08 12.27 5.94
CA ASP A 225 -23.45 12.73 5.71
C ASP A 225 -24.48 11.64 6.06
N PHE A 226 -24.09 10.36 5.99
CA PHE A 226 -24.97 9.21 6.25
C PHE A 226 -24.89 8.64 7.67
N ILE A 227 -23.77 8.84 8.37
CA ILE A 227 -23.52 8.29 9.71
C ILE A 227 -23.42 9.49 10.64
N GLY A 228 -24.46 9.73 11.44
CA GLY A 228 -24.49 10.81 12.42
C GLY A 228 -23.19 10.85 13.22
N MET A 229 -22.53 12.01 13.24
CA MET A 229 -21.11 12.18 13.57
C MET A 229 -20.71 11.89 15.03
N ASN A 230 -21.59 11.33 15.87
CA ASN A 230 -21.42 11.33 17.34
C ASN A 230 -21.61 9.98 18.04
N GLU A 231 -21.85 8.87 17.32
CA GLU A 231 -21.92 7.56 17.98
C GLU A 231 -20.57 6.86 17.89
N GLU A 232 -19.99 6.49 19.03
CA GLU A 232 -18.97 5.45 19.07
C GLU A 232 -19.50 4.27 18.25
N LYS A 233 -18.83 3.99 17.13
CA LYS A 233 -19.29 2.97 16.20
C LYS A 233 -18.99 1.61 16.82
N ILE A 234 -19.83 1.18 17.76
CA ILE A 234 -19.77 -0.16 18.33
C ILE A 234 -20.07 -1.12 17.19
N ILE A 235 -19.04 -1.82 16.74
CA ILE A 235 -19.19 -2.84 15.71
C ILE A 235 -19.79 -4.07 16.41
N ASN A 236 -21.13 -4.13 16.45
CA ASN A 236 -21.82 -5.29 16.99
C ASN A 236 -21.64 -6.52 16.07
N LEU A 237 -21.92 -7.72 16.59
CA LEU A 237 -21.73 -8.97 15.87
C LEU A 237 -22.58 -9.03 14.58
N GLU A 238 -23.80 -8.49 14.61
CA GLU A 238 -24.69 -8.46 13.44
C GLU A 238 -24.10 -7.66 12.28
N HIS A 239 -23.54 -6.48 12.57
CA HIS A 239 -22.85 -5.67 11.57
C HIS A 239 -21.64 -6.40 10.97
N ILE A 240 -20.85 -7.08 11.80
CA ILE A 240 -19.71 -7.90 11.31
C ILE A 240 -20.21 -8.99 10.37
N LEU A 241 -21.27 -9.72 10.75
CA LEU A 241 -21.82 -10.79 9.93
C LEU A 241 -22.33 -10.29 8.57
N ILE A 242 -23.05 -9.16 8.56
CA ILE A 242 -23.52 -8.52 7.31
C ILE A 242 -22.32 -8.13 6.44
N LEU A 243 -21.32 -7.48 7.02
CA LEU A 243 -20.12 -7.07 6.29
C LEU A 243 -19.36 -8.29 5.73
N MET A 244 -19.28 -9.40 6.48
CA MET A 244 -18.67 -10.63 6.01
C MET A 244 -19.42 -11.21 4.80
N ILE A 245 -20.76 -11.27 4.84
CA ILE A 245 -21.56 -11.77 3.71
C ILE A 245 -21.34 -10.90 2.47
N VAL A 246 -21.43 -9.58 2.62
CA VAL A 246 -21.17 -8.63 1.52
C VAL A 246 -19.74 -8.80 1.00
N GLY A 247 -18.76 -8.95 1.90
CA GLY A 247 -17.36 -9.14 1.55
C GLY A 247 -17.13 -10.41 0.73
N VAL A 248 -17.74 -11.53 1.11
CA VAL A 248 -17.67 -12.79 0.37
C VAL A 248 -18.27 -12.63 -1.03
N LEU A 249 -19.45 -12.01 -1.15
CA LEU A 249 -20.08 -11.76 -2.45
C LEU A 249 -19.20 -10.87 -3.34
N CYS A 250 -18.62 -9.81 -2.79
CA CYS A 250 -17.68 -8.96 -3.51
C CYS A 250 -16.43 -9.71 -3.96
N PHE A 251 -15.85 -10.58 -3.12
CA PHE A 251 -14.72 -11.41 -3.53
C PHE A 251 -15.07 -12.39 -4.65
N LEU A 252 -16.27 -12.97 -4.66
CA LEU A 252 -16.73 -13.83 -5.76
C LEU A 252 -16.83 -13.05 -7.08
N VAL A 253 -17.41 -11.85 -7.06
CA VAL A 253 -17.46 -10.96 -8.23
C VAL A 253 -16.05 -10.58 -8.70
N MET A 254 -15.18 -10.22 -7.76
CA MET A 254 -13.78 -9.88 -8.02
C MET A 254 -13.04 -11.04 -8.70
N ILE A 255 -13.22 -12.29 -8.23
CA ILE A 255 -12.61 -13.48 -8.82
C ILE A 255 -13.11 -13.67 -10.27
N GLY A 256 -14.41 -13.52 -10.53
CA GLY A 256 -14.96 -13.58 -11.88
C GLY A 256 -14.31 -12.57 -12.84
N LEU A 257 -14.19 -11.32 -12.41
CA LEU A 257 -13.54 -10.26 -13.18
C LEU A 257 -12.03 -10.51 -13.36
N LEU A 258 -11.35 -11.06 -12.35
CA LEU A 258 -9.94 -11.44 -12.44
C LEU A 258 -9.71 -12.58 -13.44
N ILE A 259 -10.64 -13.53 -13.58
CA ILE A 259 -10.58 -14.57 -14.60
C ILE A 259 -10.68 -13.93 -16.00
N CYS A 260 -11.58 -12.96 -16.19
CA CYS A 260 -11.68 -12.20 -17.45
C CYS A 260 -10.36 -11.46 -17.74
N PHE A 261 -9.83 -10.72 -16.77
CA PHE A 261 -8.55 -10.03 -16.87
C PHE A 261 -7.40 -10.98 -17.20
N HIS A 262 -7.37 -12.15 -16.56
CA HIS A 262 -6.39 -13.19 -16.84
C HIS A 262 -6.47 -13.67 -18.29
N ARG A 263 -7.67 -13.93 -18.81
CA ARG A 263 -7.82 -14.39 -20.19
C ARG A 263 -7.37 -13.32 -21.20
N MET A 264 -7.73 -12.06 -20.96
CA MET A 264 -7.40 -10.95 -21.88
C MET A 264 -5.91 -10.58 -21.89
N THR A 265 -5.22 -10.74 -20.76
CA THR A 265 -3.79 -10.39 -20.65
C THR A 265 -2.84 -11.52 -21.06
N LYS A 266 -3.36 -12.70 -21.45
CA LYS A 266 -2.55 -13.90 -21.73
C LYS A 266 -1.41 -13.65 -22.72
N GLN A 267 -1.64 -12.82 -23.74
CA GLN A 267 -0.64 -12.52 -24.78
C GLN A 267 0.40 -11.46 -24.37
N LYS A 268 0.08 -10.58 -23.41
CA LYS A 268 1.01 -9.55 -22.90
C LYS A 268 1.77 -9.95 -21.64
N CYS A 269 1.39 -11.07 -21.03
CA CYS A 269 1.91 -11.53 -19.76
C CYS A 269 3.42 -11.82 -19.81
N ARG A 270 4.19 -11.20 -18.92
CA ARG A 270 5.62 -11.44 -18.75
C ARG A 270 5.87 -12.27 -17.49
N THR A 271 5.47 -13.54 -17.50
CA THR A 271 5.75 -14.46 -16.38
C THR A 271 7.12 -15.11 -16.53
N ILE A 272 7.98 -14.89 -15.53
CA ILE A 272 9.27 -15.56 -15.39
C ILE A 272 9.09 -16.73 -14.41
N PRO A 273 9.44 -17.97 -14.80
CA PRO A 273 9.34 -19.11 -13.90
C PRO A 273 10.33 -18.98 -12.73
N PRO A 274 10.01 -19.52 -11.54
CA PRO A 274 10.90 -19.47 -10.40
C PRO A 274 12.21 -20.21 -10.70
N LYS A 275 13.33 -19.62 -10.30
CA LYS A 275 14.63 -20.31 -10.30
C LYS A 275 14.93 -20.73 -8.86
N ILE A 276 14.88 -22.03 -8.59
CA ILE A 276 15.25 -22.59 -7.27
C ILE A 276 16.70 -23.05 -7.36
N ASN A 277 17.57 -22.50 -6.53
CA ASN A 277 18.94 -23.00 -6.39
C ASN A 277 19.43 -22.85 -4.93
N ILE A 278 19.46 -23.97 -4.22
CA ILE A 278 19.58 -24.10 -2.77
C ILE A 278 20.88 -23.47 -2.23
N ILE A 279 21.98 -23.53 -2.98
CA ILE A 279 23.29 -23.01 -2.54
C ILE A 279 23.35 -21.48 -2.65
N THR A 280 22.75 -20.91 -3.70
CA THR A 280 22.66 -19.45 -3.84
C THR A 280 21.70 -18.82 -2.83
N ASP A 281 20.72 -19.57 -2.32
CA ASP A 281 19.68 -19.05 -1.42
C ASP A 281 20.24 -18.66 -0.03
N THR A 282 21.23 -19.38 0.52
CA THR A 282 21.80 -19.07 1.85
C THR A 282 22.61 -17.76 1.86
N ILE A 283 23.46 -17.54 0.85
CA ILE A 283 24.23 -16.29 0.68
C ILE A 283 23.30 -15.14 0.24
N SER A 284 22.25 -15.44 -0.54
CA SER A 284 21.21 -14.46 -0.88
C SER A 284 20.51 -13.96 0.37
N THR A 285 20.15 -14.85 1.30
CA THR A 285 19.44 -14.51 2.55
C THR A 285 20.16 -13.43 3.36
N MET A 286 21.48 -13.50 3.52
CA MET A 286 22.25 -12.46 4.22
C MET A 286 22.25 -11.11 3.50
N ARG A 287 22.12 -11.09 2.16
CA ARG A 287 22.00 -9.86 1.35
C ARG A 287 20.62 -9.20 1.43
N HIS A 288 19.62 -9.89 1.99
CA HIS A 288 18.29 -9.34 2.28
C HIS A 288 18.18 -8.77 3.71
N TRP A 289 19.30 -8.56 4.43
CA TRP A 289 19.31 -7.91 5.75
C TRP A 289 18.45 -6.63 5.87
N PRO A 290 18.32 -5.77 4.84
CA PRO A 290 17.49 -4.58 4.98
C PRO A 290 16.01 -4.93 5.17
N ILE A 291 15.53 -6.04 4.58
CA ILE A 291 14.15 -6.51 4.78
C ILE A 291 13.95 -7.03 6.21
N PHE A 292 14.88 -7.83 6.72
CA PHE A 292 14.84 -8.30 8.11
C PHE A 292 14.85 -7.13 9.09
N SER A 293 15.60 -6.07 8.77
CA SER A 293 15.63 -4.84 9.59
C SER A 293 14.29 -4.10 9.56
N VAL A 294 13.64 -3.98 8.40
CA VAL A 294 12.28 -3.41 8.32
C VAL A 294 11.29 -4.22 9.14
N LEU A 295 11.37 -5.56 9.11
CA LEU A 295 10.51 -6.41 9.92
C LEU A 295 10.72 -6.17 11.42
N ILE A 296 11.98 -6.09 11.87
CA ILE A 296 12.30 -5.78 13.28
C ILE A 296 11.74 -4.40 13.66
N LEU A 297 11.96 -3.37 12.84
CA LEU A 297 11.43 -2.03 13.07
C LEU A 297 9.90 -2.03 13.15
N TYR A 298 9.23 -2.79 12.29
CA TYR A 298 7.77 -2.93 12.29
C TYR A 298 7.25 -3.57 13.59
N VAL A 299 7.89 -4.66 14.02
CA VAL A 299 7.53 -5.34 15.28
C VAL A 299 7.77 -4.42 16.47
N LEU A 300 8.92 -3.73 16.54
CA LEU A 300 9.22 -2.77 17.60
C LEU A 300 8.19 -1.63 17.63
N HIS A 301 7.88 -1.05 16.47
CA HIS A 301 6.84 -0.01 16.37
C HIS A 301 5.48 -0.51 16.86
N THR A 302 5.08 -1.72 16.48
CA THR A 302 3.81 -2.33 16.90
C THR A 302 3.77 -2.58 18.41
N VAL A 303 4.85 -3.09 19.01
CA VAL A 303 4.94 -3.33 20.46
C VAL A 303 4.86 -2.01 21.22
N VAL A 304 5.60 -0.98 20.79
CA VAL A 304 5.55 0.35 21.42
C VAL A 304 4.15 0.94 21.31
N PHE A 305 3.52 0.86 20.13
CA PHE A 305 2.17 1.35 19.92
C PHE A 305 1.16 0.67 20.87
N LEU A 306 1.17 -0.67 20.92
CA LEU A 306 0.27 -1.42 21.79
C LEU A 306 0.50 -1.12 23.28
N ALA A 307 1.76 -1.00 23.70
CA ALA A 307 2.08 -0.65 25.09
C ALA A 307 1.52 0.74 25.47
N ILE A 308 1.66 1.74 24.60
CA ILE A 308 1.11 3.08 24.82
C ILE A 308 -0.43 3.05 24.86
N SER A 309 -1.06 2.31 23.95
CA SER A 309 -2.53 2.19 23.90
C SER A 309 -3.13 1.48 25.13
N ILE A 310 -2.41 0.51 25.71
CA ILE A 310 -2.85 -0.17 26.94
C ILE A 310 -2.66 0.74 28.16
N LEU A 311 -1.57 1.51 28.24
CA LEU A 311 -1.27 2.38 29.38
C LEU A 311 -2.17 3.63 29.48
N HIS A 312 -2.80 4.06 28.38
CA HIS A 312 -3.72 5.20 28.34
C HIS A 312 -5.21 4.81 28.37
N ASN A 313 -5.53 3.51 28.53
CA ASN A 313 -6.88 3.00 28.78
C ASN A 313 -7.11 2.74 30.26
#